data_AF-A0A941WCB4-F1
#
_entry.id   AF-A0A941WCB4-F1
#
_cell.length_a   1.000
_cell.length_b   1.000
_cell.length_c   1.000
_cell.angle_alpha   90.00
_cell.angle_beta   90.00
_cell.angle_gamma   90.00
#
_symmetry.space_group_name_H-M   'P 1'
#
loop_
_entity.id
_entity.type
_entity.pdbx_description
1 polymer ?
#
loop_
_entity_poly.entity_id
_entity_poly.type
_entity_poly.pdbx_seq_one_letter_code
_entity_poly.pdbx_strand_id
1 'polypeptide(L)'
;MQGNERGFAFLIPSGGGEDYFIAHEDLNGAMHGDLVLAEEVRGRGGHRTLARVVKIKERGYRKLIGTFHSAKSGGFVVTDDRRYFNDVFIPRAAAKTAKTGDKVECEITRYTKGNPEGKIVEVIGRQFDRNTEIACLIRSYGLETAFPPAVKKNAKAVAKPVSARDCAGREDFRNWMTFTIDGDDSKDFDDAVSIEAT
;
A
#
# COMPACT_ATOMS: atom_id res chain seq x y z
N MET A 1 1.49 2.16 14.60
CA MET A 1 2.24 3.43 14.64
C MET A 1 2.30 4.05 13.24
N GLN A 2 2.15 5.37 13.11
CA GLN A 2 2.21 6.07 11.84
C GLN A 2 3.46 6.97 11.78
N GLY A 3 4.44 6.61 10.96
CA GLY A 3 5.66 7.40 10.78
C GLY A 3 5.44 8.63 9.89
N ASN A 4 6.40 9.54 9.93
CA ASN A 4 6.43 10.74 9.10
C ASN A 4 7.82 10.90 8.46
N GLU A 5 7.88 11.48 7.27
CA GLU A 5 9.13 11.71 6.51
C GLU A 5 10.19 12.52 7.28
N ARG A 6 9.76 13.34 8.26
CA ARG A 6 10.64 14.12 9.14
C ARG A 6 11.23 13.31 10.30
N GLY A 7 10.97 12.01 10.36
CA GLY A 7 11.57 11.09 11.33
C GLY A 7 10.83 10.94 12.66
N PHE A 8 9.73 11.65 12.88
CA PHE A 8 8.84 11.42 14.05
C PHE A 8 7.69 10.48 13.69
N ALA A 9 6.89 10.08 14.69
CA ALA A 9 5.69 9.29 14.46
C ALA A 9 4.51 9.74 15.34
N PHE A 10 3.32 9.30 14.96
CA PHE A 10 2.13 9.30 15.81
C PHE A 10 1.77 7.88 16.23
N LEU A 11 1.40 7.72 17.49
CA LEU A 11 0.78 6.50 17.99
C LEU A 11 -0.73 6.70 18.04
N ILE A 12 -1.42 5.88 17.24
CA ILE A 12 -2.88 5.80 17.21
C ILE A 12 -3.28 4.66 18.16
N PRO A 13 -3.96 4.94 19.29
CA PRO A 13 -4.38 3.91 20.23
C PRO A 13 -5.44 2.99 19.63
N SER A 14 -5.33 1.68 19.86
CA SER A 14 -6.29 0.69 19.35
C SER A 14 -7.69 0.83 19.95
N GLY A 15 -7.79 1.37 21.17
CA GLY A 15 -9.06 1.64 21.86
C GLY A 15 -9.73 2.96 21.46
N GLY A 16 -9.17 3.69 20.49
CA GLY A 16 -9.57 5.06 20.17
C GLY A 16 -9.04 6.09 21.18
N GLY A 17 -9.31 7.36 20.91
CA GLY A 17 -8.80 8.50 21.69
C GLY A 17 -7.92 9.43 20.85
N GLU A 18 -7.19 10.32 21.52
CA GLU A 18 -6.24 11.22 20.87
C GLU A 18 -4.94 10.49 20.48
N ASP A 19 -4.34 10.94 19.38
CA ASP A 19 -3.05 10.45 18.92
C ASP A 19 -1.92 11.02 19.78
N TYR A 20 -0.91 10.19 20.06
CA TYR A 20 0.27 10.59 20.82
C TYR A 20 1.41 10.89 19.88
N PHE A 21 2.10 12.02 20.08
CA PHE A 21 3.29 12.35 19.31
C PHE A 21 4.51 11.63 19.89
N ILE A 22 5.32 11.00 19.03
CA ILE A 22 6.57 10.34 19.39
C ILE A 22 7.71 11.02 18.62
N ALA A 23 8.63 11.64 19.36
CA ALA A 23 9.84 12.23 18.80
C ALA A 23 10.78 11.16 18.22
N HIS A 24 11.65 11.54 17.28
CA HIS A 24 12.57 10.61 16.62
C HIS A 24 13.41 9.78 17.61
N GLU A 25 13.93 10.44 18.66
CA GLU A 25 14.75 9.82 19.70
C GLU A 25 13.98 8.81 20.58
N ASP A 26 12.66 8.94 20.63
CA ASP A 26 11.76 8.13 21.44
C ASP A 26 11.09 6.98 20.67
N LEU A 27 11.42 6.81 19.39
CA LEU A 27 10.92 5.71 18.56
C LEU A 27 11.54 4.36 18.93
N ASN A 28 12.74 4.35 19.52
CA ASN A 28 13.45 3.13 19.90
C ASN A 28 13.50 2.04 18.81
N GLY A 29 13.68 2.45 17.55
CA GLY A 29 13.76 1.55 16.39
C GLY A 29 12.40 1.01 15.90
N ALA A 30 11.28 1.61 16.34
CA ALA A 30 9.98 1.39 15.73
C ALA A 30 9.92 2.08 14.36
N MET A 31 9.23 1.43 13.43
CA MET A 31 9.04 1.91 12.06
C MET A 31 7.55 2.04 11.73
N HIS A 32 7.24 2.74 10.64
CA HIS A 32 5.87 2.88 10.19
C HIS A 32 5.17 1.50 10.08
N GLY A 33 3.92 1.42 10.55
CA GLY A 33 3.15 0.18 10.54
C GLY A 33 3.42 -0.74 11.73
N ASP A 34 4.49 -0.53 12.52
CA ASP A 34 4.74 -1.35 13.70
C ASP A 34 3.61 -1.22 14.73
N LEU A 35 3.27 -2.36 15.35
CA LEU A 35 2.44 -2.41 16.55
C LEU A 35 3.37 -2.28 17.76
N VAL A 36 3.15 -1.27 18.58
CA VAL A 36 4.06 -0.92 19.68
C VAL A 36 3.31 -0.76 20.99
N LEU A 37 4.02 -1.02 22.09
CA LEU A 37 3.68 -0.56 23.42
C LEU A 37 4.48 0.72 23.67
N ALA A 38 3.79 1.78 24.09
CA ALA A 38 4.39 3.06 24.43
C ALA A 38 3.92 3.49 25.82
N GLU A 39 4.73 4.33 26.46
CA GLU A 39 4.37 5.03 27.70
C GLU A 39 4.17 6.51 27.40
N GLU A 40 3.18 7.11 28.06
CA GLU A 40 2.97 8.56 28.01
C GLU A 40 4.12 9.29 28.73
N VAL A 41 4.62 10.34 28.10
CA VAL A 41 5.63 11.22 28.67
C VAL A 41 4.98 12.58 28.95
N ARG A 42 5.03 13.02 30.20
CA ARG A 42 4.50 14.35 30.56
C ARG A 42 5.41 15.45 30.01
N GLY A 43 4.93 16.17 28.99
CA GLY A 43 5.59 17.38 28.50
C GLY A 43 5.54 18.53 29.51
N ARG A 44 6.56 19.39 29.52
CA ARG A 44 6.46 20.71 30.18
C ARG A 44 5.66 21.63 29.26
N GLY A 45 4.39 21.89 29.61
CA GLY A 45 3.58 22.92 28.94
C GLY A 45 2.46 22.38 28.04
N GLY A 46 1.44 21.77 28.66
CA GLY A 46 0.03 21.92 28.29
C GLY A 46 -0.50 21.35 26.96
N HIS A 47 0.31 21.09 25.93
CA HIS A 47 -0.21 20.59 24.65
C HIS A 47 0.68 19.56 23.96
N ARG A 48 0.00 18.51 23.48
CA ARG A 48 0.46 17.25 22.86
C ARG A 48 0.90 16.20 23.87
N THR A 49 0.05 15.18 23.99
CA THR A 49 0.34 13.93 24.70
C THR A 49 1.55 13.29 24.01
N LEU A 50 2.73 13.45 24.63
CA LEU A 50 3.97 12.86 24.14
C LEU A 50 3.97 11.39 24.56
N ALA A 51 4.57 10.54 23.75
CA ALA A 51 4.81 9.15 24.12
C ALA A 51 6.21 8.71 23.72
N ARG A 52 6.69 7.66 24.37
CA ARG A 52 7.91 6.95 23.97
C ARG A 52 7.63 5.48 23.75
N VAL A 53 8.24 4.90 22.73
CA VAL A 53 8.12 3.47 22.46
C VAL A 53 8.91 2.70 23.50
N VAL A 54 8.24 1.81 24.24
CA VAL A 54 8.87 0.92 25.21
C VAL A 54 9.20 -0.43 24.56
N LYS A 55 8.32 -0.91 23.68
CA LYS A 55 8.48 -2.24 23.05
C LYS A 55 7.75 -2.33 21.71
N ILE A 56 8.40 -2.88 20.70
CA ILE A 56 7.73 -3.33 19.47
C ILE A 56 7.12 -4.71 19.72
N LYS A 57 5.80 -4.84 19.52
CA LYS A 57 5.04 -6.09 19.66
C LYS A 57 5.03 -6.86 18.34
N GLU A 58 4.80 -6.17 17.24
CA GLU A 58 4.72 -6.75 15.90
C GLU A 58 5.33 -5.78 14.89
N ARG A 59 6.05 -6.30 13.90
CA ARG A 59 6.61 -5.50 12.81
C ARG A 59 5.55 -5.29 11.74
N GLY A 60 5.40 -4.05 11.27
CA GLY A 60 4.42 -3.69 10.24
C GLY A 60 4.77 -4.32 8.89
N TYR A 61 5.69 -3.69 8.16
CA TYR A 61 6.07 -4.17 6.83
C TYR A 61 7.46 -4.78 6.84
N ARG A 62 7.56 -6.02 6.32
CA ARG A 62 8.84 -6.71 6.10
C ARG A 62 9.37 -6.50 4.68
N LYS A 63 8.47 -6.24 3.73
CA LYS A 63 8.79 -5.98 2.33
C LYS A 63 8.41 -4.55 1.99
N LEU A 64 9.28 -3.86 1.27
CA LEU A 64 9.12 -2.47 0.91
C LEU A 64 9.42 -2.30 -0.57
N ILE A 65 8.68 -1.39 -1.21
CA ILE A 65 8.93 -0.94 -2.57
C ILE A 65 9.70 0.38 -2.51
N GLY A 66 10.68 0.54 -3.38
CA GLY A 66 11.45 1.77 -3.46
C GLY A 66 12.43 1.79 -4.62
N THR A 67 13.27 2.81 -4.62
CA THR A 67 14.31 3.03 -5.62
C THR A 67 15.67 2.66 -5.04
N PHE A 68 16.42 1.83 -5.77
CA PHE A 68 17.77 1.45 -5.39
C PHE A 68 18.79 2.50 -5.80
N HIS A 69 19.72 2.82 -4.90
CA HIS A 69 20.85 3.70 -5.12
C HIS A 69 22.14 2.96 -4.71
N SER A 70 23.04 2.71 -5.66
CA SER A 70 24.30 2.03 -5.37
C SER A 70 25.30 2.94 -4.62
N ALA A 71 26.13 2.32 -3.78
CA ALA A 71 27.20 2.94 -3.02
C ALA A 71 28.45 2.03 -2.99
N LYS A 72 29.59 2.53 -2.52
CA LYS A 72 30.87 1.78 -2.55
C LYS A 72 30.81 0.41 -1.84
N SER A 73 30.06 0.30 -0.75
CA SER A 73 29.93 -0.92 0.07
C SER A 73 28.64 -1.72 -0.15
N GLY A 74 27.82 -1.35 -1.15
CA GLY A 74 26.49 -1.92 -1.36
C GLY A 74 25.55 -0.92 -2.00
N GLY A 75 24.44 -0.61 -1.34
CA GLY A 75 23.52 0.45 -1.74
C GLY A 75 22.42 0.66 -0.73
N PHE A 76 21.50 1.55 -1.04
CA PHE A 76 20.32 1.84 -0.24
C PHE A 76 19.07 1.74 -1.10
N VAL A 77 17.98 1.27 -0.51
CA VAL A 77 16.64 1.41 -1.09
C VAL A 77 15.95 2.53 -0.34
N VAL A 78 15.67 3.60 -1.07
CA VAL A 78 14.81 4.70 -0.61
C VAL A 78 13.39 4.31 -0.95
N THR A 79 12.55 4.12 0.06
CA THR A 79 11.18 3.64 -0.15
C THR A 79 10.28 4.72 -0.77
N ASP A 80 9.30 4.27 -1.55
CA ASP A 80 8.28 5.15 -2.10
C ASP A 80 7.30 5.66 -1.02
N ASP A 81 7.13 4.91 0.07
CA ASP A 81 6.30 5.33 1.20
C ASP A 81 7.10 6.19 2.17
N ARG A 82 6.99 7.52 2.01
CA ARG A 82 7.73 8.49 2.82
C ARG A 82 7.43 8.45 4.32
N ARG A 83 6.39 7.73 4.77
CA ARG A 83 6.15 7.50 6.21
C ARG A 83 7.22 6.60 6.82
N TYR A 84 7.86 5.77 6.00
CA TYR A 84 9.12 5.11 6.34
C TYR A 84 10.28 6.09 6.12
N PHE A 85 10.78 6.63 7.22
CA PHE A 85 11.81 7.67 7.25
C PHE A 85 13.25 7.14 7.27
N ASN A 86 13.43 5.80 7.25
CA ASN A 86 14.75 5.17 7.20
C ASN A 86 14.94 4.47 5.86
N ASP A 87 16.11 4.66 5.27
CA ASP A 87 16.52 3.92 4.08
C ASP A 87 16.92 2.49 4.45
N VAL A 88 16.70 1.53 3.54
CA VAL A 88 17.13 0.15 3.75
C VAL A 88 18.51 -0.06 3.13
N PHE A 89 19.52 -0.31 3.96
CA PHE A 89 20.84 -0.68 3.49
C PHE A 89 20.83 -2.08 2.88
N ILE A 90 21.36 -2.21 1.66
CA ILE A 90 21.49 -3.46 0.95
C ILE A 90 22.99 -3.78 0.78
N PRO A 91 23.51 -4.81 1.46
CA PRO A 91 24.87 -5.28 1.24
C PRO A 91 25.07 -5.69 -0.22
N ARG A 92 26.29 -5.52 -0.75
CA ARG A 92 26.60 -5.82 -2.16
C ARG A 92 26.20 -7.23 -2.59
N ALA A 93 26.40 -8.22 -1.72
CA ALA A 93 26.02 -9.62 -1.99
C ALA A 93 24.50 -9.84 -2.09
N ALA A 94 23.70 -8.93 -1.54
CA ALA A 94 22.25 -9.00 -1.48
C ALA A 94 21.55 -8.06 -2.48
N ALA A 95 22.30 -7.33 -3.32
CA ALA A 95 21.78 -6.38 -4.30
C ALA A 95 21.30 -7.03 -5.61
N LYS A 96 21.53 -8.34 -5.80
CA LYS A 96 21.26 -9.06 -7.06
C LYS A 96 21.83 -8.30 -8.26
N THR A 97 21.00 -7.98 -9.25
CA THR A 97 21.34 -7.25 -10.48
C THR A 97 20.93 -5.77 -10.43
N ALA A 98 20.47 -5.27 -9.27
CA ALA A 98 19.95 -3.92 -9.13
C ALA A 98 21.02 -2.86 -9.41
N LYS A 99 20.62 -1.82 -10.14
CA LYS A 99 21.43 -0.65 -10.49
C LYS A 99 20.75 0.62 -9.98
N THR A 100 21.51 1.69 -9.86
CA THR A 100 20.96 2.98 -9.42
C THR A 100 19.79 3.41 -10.30
N GLY A 101 18.68 3.77 -9.67
CA GLY A 101 17.43 4.14 -10.32
C GLY A 101 16.55 2.95 -10.73
N ASP A 102 16.89 1.73 -10.33
CA ASP A 102 15.95 0.60 -10.46
C ASP A 102 14.90 0.67 -9.36
N LYS A 103 13.64 0.43 -9.73
CA LYS A 103 12.57 0.18 -8.79
C LYS A 103 12.63 -1.27 -8.34
N VAL A 104 12.60 -1.48 -7.03
CA VAL A 104 12.87 -2.79 -6.43
C VAL A 104 11.88 -3.10 -5.30
N GLU A 105 11.63 -4.38 -5.11
CA GLU A 105 11.09 -4.90 -3.85
C GLU A 105 12.28 -5.36 -2.98
N CYS A 106 12.41 -4.80 -1.79
CA CYS A 106 13.38 -5.24 -0.80
C CYS A 106 12.70 -5.86 0.42
N GLU A 107 13.37 -6.81 1.06
CA GLU A 107 12.94 -7.41 2.32
C GLU A 107 13.92 -7.02 3.42
N ILE A 108 13.42 -6.49 4.53
CA ILE A 108 14.22 -6.20 5.73
C ILE A 108 14.64 -7.51 6.39
N THR A 109 15.94 -7.72 6.50
CA THR A 109 16.55 -8.90 7.12
C THR A 109 17.03 -8.61 8.53
N ARG A 110 17.40 -7.35 8.83
CA ARG A 110 17.84 -6.94 10.17
C ARG A 110 17.37 -5.53 10.50
N TYR A 111 16.66 -5.39 11.62
CA TYR A 111 16.25 -4.10 12.16
C TYR A 111 17.37 -3.55 13.05
N THR A 112 17.80 -2.31 12.79
CA THR A 112 18.79 -1.61 13.61
C THR A 112 18.16 -0.36 14.22
N LYS A 113 18.88 0.36 15.09
CA LYS A 113 18.42 1.66 15.61
C LYS A 113 18.42 2.77 14.55
N GLY A 114 19.16 2.60 13.45
CA GLY A 114 19.18 3.50 12.30
C GLY A 114 18.62 2.80 11.07
N ASN A 115 19.33 2.91 9.96
CA ASN A 115 18.95 2.25 8.71
C ASN A 115 18.91 0.71 8.88
N PRO A 116 17.78 0.05 8.61
CA PRO A 116 17.72 -1.41 8.59
C PRO A 116 18.60 -1.98 7.48
N GLU A 117 18.98 -3.24 7.63
CA GLU A 117 19.58 -4.02 6.54
C GLU A 117 18.53 -4.88 5.87
N GLY A 118 18.67 -5.05 4.55
CA GLY A 118 17.77 -5.87 3.76
C GLY A 118 18.46 -6.54 2.58
N LYS A 119 17.65 -7.18 1.76
CA LYS A 119 18.05 -7.81 0.50
C LYS A 119 17.05 -7.45 -0.60
N ILE A 120 17.51 -7.40 -1.84
CA ILE A 120 16.63 -7.25 -3.00
C ILE A 120 15.90 -8.58 -3.24
N VAL A 121 14.58 -8.55 -3.19
CA VAL A 121 13.72 -9.68 -3.56
C VAL A 121 13.52 -9.69 -5.07
N GLU A 122 13.26 -8.53 -5.67
CA GLU A 122 12.97 -8.41 -7.09
C GLU A 122 13.38 -7.03 -7.62
N VAL A 123 13.90 -7.01 -8.84
CA VAL A 123 14.04 -5.78 -9.63
C VAL A 123 12.81 -5.68 -10.51
N ILE A 124 11.96 -4.69 -10.23
CA ILE A 124 10.65 -4.51 -10.89
C ILE A 124 10.86 -3.86 -12.26
N GLY A 125 11.75 -2.87 -12.34
CA GLY A 125 12.03 -2.15 -13.57
C GLY A 125 12.83 -0.87 -13.32
N ARG A 126 12.77 0.06 -14.28
CA ARG A 126 13.43 1.37 -14.18
C ARG A 126 12.50 2.41 -13.58
N GLN A 127 13.04 3.29 -12.74
CA GLN A 127 12.31 4.48 -12.29
C GLN A 127 11.85 5.30 -13.51
N PHE A 128 10.68 5.95 -13.37
CA PHE A 128 10.03 6.73 -14.43
C PHE A 128 9.52 5.94 -15.65
N ASP A 129 9.70 4.62 -15.70
CA ASP A 129 8.96 3.79 -16.64
C ASP A 129 7.50 3.64 -16.17
N ARG A 130 6.54 3.97 -17.04
CA ARG A 130 5.11 4.03 -16.68
C ARG A 130 4.59 2.70 -16.12
N ASN A 131 4.91 1.59 -16.77
CA ASN A 131 4.43 0.28 -16.35
C ASN A 131 5.07 -0.13 -15.02
N THR A 132 6.34 0.20 -14.83
CA THR A 132 7.06 -0.03 -13.58
C THR A 132 6.47 0.76 -12.42
N GLU A 133 6.17 2.06 -12.60
CA GLU A 133 5.58 2.88 -11.53
C GLU A 133 4.17 2.40 -11.16
N ILE A 134 3.35 2.00 -12.13
CA ILE A 134 2.03 1.40 -11.87
C ILE A 134 2.19 0.09 -11.09
N ALA A 135 3.11 -0.78 -11.50
CA ALA A 135 3.37 -2.04 -10.79
C ALA A 135 3.86 -1.81 -9.35
N CYS A 136 4.70 -0.79 -9.13
CA CYS A 136 5.17 -0.41 -7.80
C CYS A 136 4.02 0.08 -6.91
N LEU A 137 3.13 0.92 -7.45
CA LEU A 137 1.97 1.44 -6.73
C LEU A 137 1.02 0.31 -6.30
N ILE A 138 0.70 -0.58 -7.23
CA ILE A 138 -0.15 -1.75 -6.95
C ILE A 138 0.44 -2.57 -5.79
N ARG A 139 1.76 -2.84 -5.84
CA ARG A 139 2.44 -3.65 -4.82
C ARG A 139 2.57 -2.93 -3.48
N SER A 140 2.84 -1.62 -3.46
CA SER A 140 3.01 -0.86 -2.21
C SER A 140 1.72 -0.77 -1.40
N TYR A 141 0.57 -0.76 -2.08
CA TYR A 141 -0.75 -0.81 -1.45
C TYR A 141 -1.28 -2.24 -1.24
N GLY A 142 -0.51 -3.28 -1.62
CA GLY A 142 -0.92 -4.67 -1.48
C GLY A 142 -2.15 -5.04 -2.32
N LEU A 143 -2.36 -4.35 -3.45
CA LEU A 143 -3.52 -4.58 -4.32
C LEU A 143 -3.34 -5.89 -5.08
N GLU A 144 -4.39 -6.73 -5.07
CA GLU A 144 -4.41 -7.96 -5.84
C GLU A 144 -4.48 -7.65 -7.34
N THR A 145 -3.53 -8.19 -8.11
CA THR A 145 -3.49 -8.03 -9.57
C THR A 145 -4.20 -9.14 -10.34
N ALA A 146 -4.61 -10.19 -9.64
CA ALA A 146 -5.17 -11.37 -10.26
C ALA A 146 -6.38 -11.85 -9.48
N PHE A 147 -7.51 -12.02 -10.18
CA PHE A 147 -8.67 -12.68 -9.59
C PHE A 147 -8.34 -14.13 -9.21
N PRO A 148 -8.81 -14.61 -8.05
CA PRO A 148 -8.66 -16.00 -7.64
C PRO A 148 -9.18 -16.98 -8.70
N PRO A 149 -8.58 -18.18 -8.84
CA PRO A 149 -9.01 -19.16 -9.84
C PRO A 149 -10.50 -19.54 -9.73
N ALA A 150 -11.02 -19.63 -8.51
CA ALA A 150 -12.43 -19.91 -8.25
C ALA A 150 -13.35 -18.79 -8.80
N VAL A 151 -12.98 -17.52 -8.62
CA VAL A 151 -13.72 -16.37 -9.15
C VAL A 151 -13.73 -16.41 -10.68
N LYS A 152 -12.57 -16.64 -11.32
CA LYS A 152 -12.48 -16.77 -12.78
C LYS A 152 -13.32 -17.93 -13.31
N LYS A 153 -13.33 -19.07 -12.62
CA LYS A 153 -14.15 -20.24 -12.98
C LYS A 153 -15.64 -19.91 -12.91
N ASN A 154 -16.08 -19.28 -11.82
CA ASN A 154 -17.48 -18.89 -11.65
C ASN A 154 -17.91 -17.86 -12.69
N ALA A 155 -17.12 -16.82 -12.92
CA ALA A 155 -17.39 -15.80 -13.94
C ALA A 155 -17.60 -16.43 -15.33
N LYS A 156 -16.74 -17.37 -15.73
CA LYS A 156 -16.91 -18.11 -17.00
C LYS A 156 -18.17 -18.97 -17.04
N ALA A 157 -18.57 -19.55 -15.91
CA ALA A 157 -19.76 -20.39 -15.84
C ALA A 157 -21.07 -19.60 -15.96
N VAL A 158 -21.08 -18.36 -15.51
CA VAL A 158 -22.25 -17.45 -15.54
C VAL A 158 -22.31 -16.56 -16.78
N ALA A 159 -21.22 -16.45 -17.54
CA ALA A 159 -21.13 -15.68 -18.79
C ALA A 159 -21.94 -16.35 -19.92
N LYS A 160 -23.27 -16.36 -19.77
CA LYS A 160 -24.24 -16.93 -20.70
C LYS A 160 -25.29 -15.86 -21.03
N PRO A 161 -25.90 -15.90 -22.22
CA PRO A 161 -27.04 -15.03 -22.52
C PRO A 161 -28.16 -15.18 -21.48
N VAL A 162 -28.84 -14.08 -21.18
CA VAL A 162 -29.99 -14.05 -20.25
C VAL A 162 -31.05 -15.02 -20.77
N SER A 163 -31.46 -15.98 -19.94
CA SER A 163 -32.44 -16.99 -20.30
C SER A 163 -33.87 -16.54 -19.97
N ALA A 164 -34.88 -17.20 -20.56
CA ALA A 164 -36.29 -16.97 -20.22
C ALA A 164 -36.58 -17.20 -18.73
N ARG A 165 -35.82 -18.11 -18.09
CA ARG A 165 -35.92 -18.37 -16.64
C ARG A 165 -35.41 -17.19 -15.82
N ASP A 166 -34.36 -16.51 -16.27
CA ASP A 166 -33.80 -15.33 -15.57
C ASP A 166 -34.74 -14.12 -15.66
N CYS A 167 -35.56 -14.06 -16.72
CA CYS A 167 -36.59 -13.04 -16.93
C CYS A 167 -37.90 -13.32 -16.17
N ALA A 168 -38.14 -14.55 -15.71
CA ALA A 168 -39.40 -14.91 -15.09
C ALA A 168 -39.67 -14.11 -13.80
N GLY A 169 -40.84 -13.48 -13.72
CA GLY A 169 -41.23 -12.65 -12.57
C GLY A 169 -40.63 -11.24 -12.55
N ARG A 170 -39.95 -10.81 -13.62
CA ARG A 170 -39.50 -9.44 -13.81
C ARG A 170 -40.49 -8.65 -14.67
N GLU A 171 -40.64 -7.38 -14.37
CA GLU A 171 -41.34 -6.45 -15.26
C GLU A 171 -40.55 -6.24 -16.55
N ASP A 172 -41.25 -6.13 -17.68
CA ASP A 172 -40.65 -6.13 -19.00
C ASP A 172 -40.60 -4.73 -19.61
N PHE A 173 -39.43 -4.09 -19.52
CA PHE A 173 -39.15 -2.78 -20.11
C PHE A 173 -38.38 -2.85 -21.43
N ARG A 174 -38.25 -4.03 -22.06
CA ARG A 174 -37.41 -4.19 -23.28
C ARG A 174 -37.87 -3.35 -24.47
N ASN A 175 -39.12 -2.88 -24.47
CA ASN A 175 -39.69 -2.03 -25.53
C ASN A 175 -39.55 -0.53 -25.24
N TRP A 176 -39.07 -0.13 -24.06
CA TRP A 176 -38.85 1.27 -23.74
C TRP A 176 -37.57 1.77 -24.40
N MET A 177 -37.60 2.99 -24.93
CA MET A 177 -36.39 3.65 -25.42
C MET A 177 -35.45 3.87 -24.23
N THR A 178 -34.45 3.03 -24.12
CA THR A 178 -33.52 2.97 -22.98
C THR A 178 -32.10 3.12 -23.51
N PHE A 179 -31.33 4.05 -22.95
CA PHE A 179 -29.97 4.34 -23.39
C PHE A 179 -29.05 4.59 -22.20
N THR A 180 -27.75 4.44 -22.42
CA THR A 180 -26.68 4.76 -21.46
C THR A 180 -25.90 5.97 -21.98
N ILE A 181 -25.23 6.72 -21.10
CA ILE A 181 -24.41 7.88 -21.47
C ILE A 181 -23.05 7.73 -20.80
N ASP A 182 -22.08 7.24 -21.57
CA ASP A 182 -20.76 6.85 -21.08
C ASP A 182 -19.64 7.43 -21.96
N GLY A 183 -18.40 7.40 -21.45
CA GLY A 183 -17.21 7.72 -22.25
C GLY A 183 -16.93 6.64 -23.30
N ASP A 184 -16.24 6.99 -24.39
CA ASP A 184 -16.04 6.08 -25.55
C ASP A 184 -15.26 4.80 -25.20
N ASP A 185 -14.37 4.86 -24.21
CA ASP A 185 -13.53 3.76 -23.74
C ASP A 185 -14.22 2.88 -22.67
N SER A 186 -15.43 3.22 -22.23
CA SER A 186 -16.15 2.51 -21.16
C SER A 186 -16.65 1.15 -21.65
N LYS A 187 -16.62 0.13 -20.78
CA LYS A 187 -17.01 -1.25 -21.14
C LYS A 187 -17.97 -1.90 -20.16
N ASP A 188 -18.29 -1.20 -19.09
CA ASP A 188 -19.04 -1.60 -17.92
C ASP A 188 -20.19 -0.63 -17.71
N PHE A 189 -21.28 -0.84 -18.46
CA PHE A 189 -22.48 -0.02 -18.39
C PHE A 189 -23.41 -0.54 -17.28
N ASP A 190 -23.39 0.13 -16.13
CA ASP A 190 -24.13 -0.29 -14.94
C ASP A 190 -25.49 0.41 -14.79
N ASP A 191 -25.71 1.50 -15.51
CA ASP A 191 -26.94 2.29 -15.48
C ASP A 191 -27.52 2.55 -16.87
N ALA A 192 -28.83 2.83 -16.92
CA ALA A 192 -29.55 3.19 -18.12
C ALA A 192 -30.75 4.06 -17.79
N VAL A 193 -31.15 4.93 -18.73
CA VAL A 193 -32.24 5.89 -18.56
C VAL A 193 -33.26 5.81 -19.68
N SER A 194 -34.51 6.10 -19.34
CA SER A 194 -35.63 6.28 -20.26
C SER A 194 -36.42 7.52 -19.83
N ILE A 195 -36.99 8.25 -20.79
CA ILE A 195 -37.69 9.52 -20.55
C ILE A 195 -39.01 9.52 -21.34
N GLU A 196 -40.11 9.86 -20.68
CA GLU A 196 -41.43 10.05 -21.28
C GLU A 196 -42.03 11.37 -20.78
N ALA A 197 -42.58 12.18 -21.69
CA ALA A 197 -43.28 13.41 -21.32
C ALA A 197 -44.69 13.05 -20.84
N THR A 198 -45.08 13.59 -19.69
CA THR A 198 -46.39 13.39 -19.06
C THR A 198 -47.29 14.61 -19.23
#